data_AF-A0A4Q1T9Y4-F1
#
_entry.id   AF-A0A4Q1T9Y4-F1
#
_cell.length_a   1.000
_cell.length_b   1.000
_cell.length_c   1.000
_cell.angle_alpha   90.00
_cell.angle_beta   90.00
_cell.angle_gamma   90.00
#
_symmetry.space_group_name_H-M   'P 1'
#
loop_
_entity.id
_entity.type
_entity.pdbx_description
1 polymer ?
#
loop_
_entity_poly.entity_id
_entity_poly.type
_entity_poly.pdbx_seq_one_letter_code
_entity_poly.pdbx_strand_id
1 'polypeptide(L)' 'MGICMKDHPSEDVLEKIEAVKEQLEASVLEGLLFGLENQKWDQAQLNELFHALKKLEKRITNEERTATLDQIVSFLD' A
#
# COMPACT_ATOMS: atom_id res chain seq x y z
N MET A 1 -7.20 13.13 -10.12
CA MET A 1 -5.72 13.10 -10.05
C MET A 1 -5.27 14.24 -9.16
N GLY A 2 -5.25 13.99 -7.84
CA GLY A 2 -4.67 14.95 -6.90
C GLY A 2 -3.17 14.72 -6.91
N ILE A 3 -2.41 15.68 -7.40
CA ILE A 3 -0.95 15.64 -7.38
C ILE A 3 -0.55 15.69 -5.90
N CYS A 4 -0.20 14.55 -5.31
CA CYS A 4 0.38 14.55 -3.97
C CYS A 4 1.75 15.23 -4.10
N MET A 5 1.89 16.43 -3.52
CA MET A 5 3.14 17.21 -3.52
C MET A 5 4.13 16.75 -2.43
N LYS A 6 3.80 15.67 -1.70
CA LYS A 6 4.69 15.04 -0.73
C LYS A 6 5.04 13.66 -1.25
N ASP A 7 6.33 13.47 -1.53
CA ASP A 7 6.90 12.15 -1.69
C ASP A 7 6.74 11.38 -0.38
N HIS A 8 6.09 10.21 -0.45
CA HIS A 8 5.99 9.28 0.66
C HIS A 8 7.14 8.26 0.54
N PRO A 9 8.19 8.40 1.36
CA PRO A 9 9.30 7.46 1.35
C PRO A 9 8.85 6.06 1.81
N SER A 10 9.70 5.07 1.58
CA SER A 10 9.50 3.68 1.99
C SER A 10 9.11 3.54 3.48
N GLU A 11 9.62 4.42 4.34
CA GLU A 11 9.31 4.48 5.77
C GLU A 11 7.84 4.83 6.03
N ASP A 12 7.29 5.84 5.35
CA ASP A 12 5.86 6.21 5.44
C ASP A 12 4.97 5.06 4.98
N VAL A 13 5.37 4.37 3.91
CA VAL A 13 4.66 3.18 3.39
C VAL A 13 4.70 2.06 4.43
N LEU A 14 5.85 1.81 5.04
CA LEU A 14 6.01 0.79 6.08
C LEU A 14 5.10 1.05 7.29
N GLU A 15 5.09 2.29 7.81
CA GLU A 15 4.19 2.68 8.90
C GLU A 15 2.72 2.46 8.52
N LYS A 16 2.37 2.71 7.25
CA LYS A 16 1.01 2.49 6.77
C LYS A 16 0.65 1.02 6.66
N ILE A 17 1.58 0.19 6.16
CA ILE A 17 1.44 -1.27 6.14
C ILE A 17 1.19 -1.77 7.56
N GLU A 18 1.98 -1.32 8.53
CA GLU A 18 1.82 -1.72 9.92
C GLU A 18 0.46 -1.33 10.51
N ALA A 19 -0.08 -0.17 10.13
CA ALA A 19 -1.39 0.29 10.57
C ALA A 19 -2.54 -0.55 9.99
N VAL A 20 -2.36 -1.15 8.81
CA VAL A 20 -3.40 -1.93 8.12
C VAL A 20 -3.09 -3.43 8.04
N LYS A 21 -2.01 -3.91 8.66
CA LYS A 21 -1.55 -5.30 8.57
C LYS A 21 -2.60 -6.32 9.01
N GLU A 22 -3.46 -5.96 9.97
CA GLU A 22 -4.58 -6.81 10.41
C GLU A 22 -5.68 -6.96 9.34
N GLN A 23 -5.72 -6.07 8.37
CA GLN A 23 -6.65 -6.12 7.23
C GLN A 23 -6.04 -6.76 5.98
N LEU A 24 -4.73 -7.00 5.97
CA LEU A 24 -3.99 -7.61 4.86
C LEU A 24 -3.84 -9.11 5.09
N GLU A 25 -3.81 -9.88 4.01
CA GLU A 25 -3.41 -11.29 4.09
C GLU A 25 -1.90 -11.41 4.30
N ALA A 26 -1.46 -12.47 4.97
CA ALA A 26 -0.04 -12.70 5.28
C ALA A 26 0.85 -12.65 4.02
N SER A 27 0.41 -13.29 2.93
CA SER A 27 1.14 -13.30 1.66
C SER A 27 1.30 -11.90 1.06
N VAL A 28 0.29 -11.03 1.20
CA VAL A 28 0.33 -9.64 0.71
C VAL A 28 1.28 -8.82 1.58
N LEU A 29 1.19 -8.97 2.90
CA LEU A 29 2.09 -8.30 3.84
C LEU A 29 3.55 -8.68 3.57
N GLU A 30 3.85 -9.97 3.43
CA GLU A 30 5.21 -10.45 3.13
C GLU A 30 5.71 -9.90 1.79
N GLY A 31 4.88 -9.91 0.75
CA GLY A 31 5.24 -9.32 -0.55
C GLY A 31 5.52 -7.82 -0.46
N LEU A 32 4.74 -7.09 0.33
CA LEU A 32 4.92 -5.65 0.54
C LEU A 32 6.24 -5.33 1.25
N LEU A 33 6.54 -6.05 2.33
CA LEU A 33 7.78 -5.91 3.07
C LEU A 33 8.99 -6.27 2.19
N PHE A 34 8.89 -7.39 1.46
CA PHE A 34 9.94 -7.80 0.53
C PHE A 34 10.19 -6.76 -0.58
N GLY A 35 9.13 -6.20 -1.16
CA GLY A 35 9.27 -5.16 -2.18
C GLY A 35 9.88 -3.86 -1.65
N LEU A 36 9.55 -3.47 -0.42
CA LEU A 36 10.18 -2.32 0.26
C LEU A 36 11.67 -2.57 0.56
N GLU A 37 12.03 -3.72 1.11
CA GLU A 37 13.43 -4.08 1.42
C GLU A 37 14.29 -4.13 0.16
N ASN A 38 13.74 -4.64 -0.95
CA ASN A 38 14.45 -4.74 -2.22
C ASN A 38 14.37 -3.45 -3.06
N GLN A 39 13.77 -2.38 -2.54
CA GLN A 39 13.55 -1.11 -3.25
C GLN A 39 12.94 -1.33 -4.66
N LYS A 40 11.99 -2.26 -4.78
CA LYS A 40 11.37 -2.65 -6.06
C LYS A 40 10.54 -1.54 -6.71
N TRP A 41 10.14 -0.54 -5.94
CA TRP A 41 9.20 0.50 -6.36
C TRP A 41 9.84 1.89 -6.40
N ASP A 42 9.59 2.61 -7.48
CA ASP A 42 9.94 4.01 -7.61
C ASP A 42 9.02 4.91 -6.74
N GLN A 43 9.40 6.17 -6.54
CA GLN A 43 8.63 7.14 -5.74
C GLN A 43 7.16 7.27 -6.17
N ALA A 44 6.87 7.18 -7.47
CA ALA A 44 5.50 7.21 -7.98
C ALA A 44 4.69 6.00 -7.49
N GLN A 45 5.27 4.80 -7.55
CA GLN A 45 4.64 3.57 -7.08
C GLN A 45 4.50 3.56 -5.55
N LEU A 46 5.52 4.04 -4.81
CA LEU A 46 5.44 4.19 -3.36
C LEU A 46 4.31 5.15 -2.96
N ASN A 47 4.13 6.26 -3.68
CA ASN A 47 3.02 7.17 -3.47
C ASN A 47 1.67 6.48 -3.73
N GLU A 48 1.52 5.76 -4.85
CA GLU A 48 0.28 5.05 -5.16
C GLU A 48 -0.03 3.97 -4.11
N LEU A 49 0.98 3.20 -3.70
CA LEU A 49 0.86 2.19 -2.65
C LEU A 49 0.46 2.82 -1.31
N PHE A 50 1.09 3.93 -0.92
CA PHE A 50 0.72 4.68 0.28
C PHE A 50 -0.75 5.12 0.24
N HIS A 51 -1.21 5.63 -0.90
CA HIS A 51 -2.60 6.04 -1.08
C HIS A 51 -3.58 4.88 -1.00
N ALA A 52 -3.24 3.72 -1.58
CA ALA A 52 -4.04 2.50 -1.48
C ALA A 52 -4.14 2.02 -0.02
N LEU A 53 -3.01 1.93 0.69
CA LEU A 53 -2.98 1.53 2.09
C LEU A 53 -3.74 2.53 2.99
N LYS A 54 -3.61 3.84 2.73
CA LYS A 54 -4.39 4.88 3.42
C LYS A 54 -5.88 4.76 3.15
N LYS A 55 -6.27 4.32 1.95
CA LYS A 55 -7.67 4.05 1.62
C LYS A 55 -8.17 2.84 2.43
N LEU A 56 -7.35 1.79 2.56
CA LEU A 56 -7.64 0.61 3.36
C LEU A 56 -7.74 0.91 4.87
N GLU A 57 -6.93 1.85 5.38
CA GLU A 57 -7.00 2.32 6.77
C GLU A 57 -8.35 3.01 7.05
N LYS A 58 -8.89 3.75 6.08
CA LYS A 58 -10.21 4.35 6.21
C LYS A 58 -11.27 3.25 6.23
N ARG A 59 -12.34 3.47 7.02
CA ARG A 59 -13.54 2.61 7.00
C ARG A 59 -14.26 2.75 5.66
N ILE A 60 -13.79 2.02 4.66
CA ILE A 60 -14.40 1.87 3.34
C ILE A 60 -15.37 0.68 3.33
N THR A 61 -16.24 0.63 2.32
CA THR A 61 -17.15 -0.51 2.14
C THR A 61 -16.37 -1.77 1.77
N ASN A 62 -16.97 -2.96 1.95
CA ASN A 62 -16.31 -4.22 1.58
C ASN A 62 -15.94 -4.29 0.09
N GLU A 63 -16.77 -3.73 -0.81
CA GLU A 63 -16.46 -3.67 -2.25
C GLU A 63 -15.22 -2.81 -2.53
N GLU A 64 -15.14 -1.63 -1.92
CA GLU A 64 -13.96 -0.76 -2.06
C GLU A 64 -12.73 -1.38 -1.41
N ARG A 65 -12.89 -2.11 -0.30
CA ARG A 65 -11.80 -2.86 0.34
C ARG A 65 -11.23 -3.89 -0.61
N THR A 66 -12.07 -4.73 -1.21
CA THR A 66 -11.62 -5.74 -2.17
C THR A 66 -10.91 -5.10 -3.36
N ALA A 67 -11.47 -4.03 -3.94
CA ALA A 67 -10.81 -3.33 -5.04
C ALA A 67 -9.45 -2.70 -4.65
N THR A 68 -9.34 -2.22 -3.40
CA THR A 68 -8.09 -1.67 -2.88
C THR A 68 -7.04 -2.77 -2.64
N LEU A 69 -7.47 -3.93 -2.12
CA LEU A 69 -6.59 -5.09 -1.94
C LEU A 69 -6.11 -5.62 -3.29
N ASP A 70 -6.98 -5.73 -4.29
CA ASP A 70 -6.63 -6.14 -5.65
C ASP A 70 -5.58 -5.18 -6.26
N GLN A 71 -5.78 -3.88 -6.09
CA GLN A 71 -4.80 -2.88 -6.50
C GLN A 71 -3.44 -3.06 -5.79
N ILE A 72 -3.43 -3.33 -4.48
CA ILE A 72 -2.19 -3.60 -3.71
C ILE A 72 -1.49 -4.85 -4.23
N VAL A 73 -2.24 -5.93 -4.50
CA VAL A 73 -1.70 -7.19 -5.01
C VAL A 73 -1.08 -7.00 -6.41
N SER A 74 -1.66 -6.14 -7.24
CA SER A 74 -1.09 -5.80 -8.55
C SER A 74 0.29 -5.13 -8.48
N PHE A 75 0.74 -4.61 -7.33
CA PHE A 75 2.11 -4.11 -7.16
C PHE A 75 3.12 -5.23 -6.83
N LEU A 76 2.64 -6.41 -6.45
CA LEU A 76 3.44 -7.56 -6.02
C LEU A 76 3.74 -8.56 -7.15
N ASP A 77 2.94 -8.55 -8.22
CA ASP A 77 3.14 -9.32 -9.46
C ASP A 77 4.27 -8.73 -10.31
#